data_AF-A0A3M2BK05-F1
#
_entry.id   AF-A0A3M2BK05-F1
#
_cell.length_a   1.000
_cell.length_b   1.000
_cell.length_c   1.000
_cell.angle_alpha   90.00
_cell.angle_beta   90.00
_cell.angle_gamma   90.00
#
_symmetry.space_group_name_H-M   'P 1'
#
loop_
_entity.id
_entity.type
_entity.pdbx_description
1 polymer ?
#
loop_
_entity_poly.entity_id
_entity_poly.type
_entity_poly.pdbx_seq_one_letter_code
_entity_poly.pdbx_strand_id
1 'polypeptide(L)'
;MVNPRSTSVLLIVAAVAVAAGGDGAPAYRLDPARVGWQALTFEASKLLIKARTEVRFALLPRLEAEAELVAEDGAVAPSGATVARITLDSTMRKRRSIIDAWLDAGDARALQQRSLQTGHKPYQRTDRFTAGGVGRHRLEPRDEPESKLGPGAWSVRKSGRQP
;
A
#
# COMPACT_ATOMS: atom_id res chain seq x y z
N MET A 1 30.18 -18.62 -17.76
CA MET A 1 30.34 -17.29 -17.15
C MET A 1 29.04 -16.52 -17.38
N VAL A 2 28.10 -16.57 -16.45
CA VAL A 2 26.73 -16.04 -16.65
C VAL A 2 26.64 -14.62 -16.08
N ASN A 3 26.19 -13.70 -16.92
CA ASN A 3 26.12 -12.26 -16.66
C ASN A 3 24.87 -11.94 -15.79
N PRO A 4 24.99 -11.42 -14.56
CA PRO A 4 23.86 -11.14 -13.68
C PRO A 4 23.41 -9.68 -13.86
N ARG A 5 22.71 -9.38 -14.95
CA ARG A 5 21.98 -8.11 -15.08
C ARG A 5 20.49 -8.40 -15.12
N SER A 6 19.81 -7.88 -14.10
CA SER A 6 18.35 -7.78 -14.00
C SER A 6 17.57 -9.09 -14.07
N THR A 7 17.82 -10.02 -13.14
CA THR A 7 16.72 -10.86 -12.66
C THR A 7 15.93 -10.02 -11.67
N SER A 8 14.99 -9.24 -12.19
CA SER A 8 13.88 -8.72 -11.42
C SER A 8 13.19 -9.92 -10.76
N VAL A 9 13.54 -10.20 -9.51
CA VAL A 9 12.72 -11.04 -8.64
C VAL A 9 11.47 -10.21 -8.39
N LEU A 10 10.53 -10.33 -9.33
CA LEU A 10 9.16 -9.86 -9.19
C LEU A 10 8.61 -10.58 -7.96
N LEU A 11 8.56 -9.86 -6.84
CA LEU A 11 7.74 -10.24 -5.71
C LEU A 11 6.31 -10.27 -6.22
N ILE A 12 5.78 -11.48 -6.41
CA ILE A 12 4.34 -11.73 -6.46
C ILE A 12 3.84 -11.42 -5.05
N VAL A 13 3.40 -10.18 -4.81
CA VAL A 13 2.48 -9.91 -3.71
C VAL A 13 1.47 -8.84 -4.11
N ALA A 14 0.21 -9.27 -4.11
CA ALA A 14 -1.01 -8.46 -4.11
C ALA A 14 -1.12 -7.45 -5.26
N ALA A 15 -1.53 -7.96 -6.42
CA ALA A 15 -2.57 -7.26 -7.16
C ALA A 15 -3.80 -7.19 -6.24
N VAL A 16 -3.87 -6.16 -5.39
CA VAL A 16 -5.18 -5.55 -5.10
C VAL A 16 -5.55 -4.92 -6.42
N ALA A 17 -6.20 -5.72 -7.27
CA ALA A 17 -6.70 -5.28 -8.54
C ALA A 17 -7.64 -4.12 -8.22
N VAL A 18 -7.18 -2.91 -8.56
CA VAL A 18 -8.02 -1.73 -8.68
C VAL A 18 -9.01 -2.09 -9.78
N ALA A 19 -10.16 -2.64 -9.39
CA ALA A 19 -11.32 -2.74 -10.25
C ALA A 19 -11.85 -1.31 -10.43
N ALA A 20 -11.19 -0.58 -11.33
CA ALA A 20 -11.69 0.70 -11.80
C ALA A 20 -12.98 0.43 -12.60
N GLY A 21 -14.12 0.62 -11.94
CA GLY A 21 -15.36 1.16 -12.50
C GLY A 21 -15.76 0.77 -13.93
N GLY A 22 -15.92 -0.53 -14.21
CA GLY A 22 -16.77 -0.96 -15.31
C GLY A 22 -18.20 -1.14 -14.81
N ASP A 23 -19.17 -0.47 -15.43
CA ASP A 23 -20.61 -0.70 -15.24
C ASP A 23 -20.91 -2.18 -15.51
N GLY A 24 -20.95 -3.00 -14.45
CA GLY A 24 -21.20 -4.44 -14.54
C GLY A 24 -20.26 -5.35 -13.74
N ALA A 25 -19.21 -4.82 -13.10
CA ALA A 25 -18.46 -5.61 -12.13
C ALA A 25 -19.35 -5.92 -10.89
N PRO A 26 -19.43 -7.18 -10.42
CA PRO A 26 -20.18 -7.47 -9.20
C PRO A 26 -19.59 -6.66 -8.05
N ALA A 27 -20.45 -5.99 -7.28
CA ALA A 27 -20.03 -5.29 -6.07
C ALA A 27 -19.43 -6.31 -5.10
N TYR A 28 -18.10 -6.32 -4.98
CA TYR A 28 -17.42 -7.21 -4.06
C TYR A 28 -17.59 -6.66 -2.65
N ARG A 29 -18.44 -7.32 -1.86
CA ARG A 29 -18.56 -7.02 -0.44
C ARG A 29 -17.49 -7.76 0.34
N LEU A 30 -16.70 -7.02 1.13
CA LEU A 30 -15.79 -7.63 2.08
C LEU A 30 -16.61 -8.13 3.25
N ASP A 31 -16.79 -9.45 3.33
CA ASP A 31 -17.43 -10.11 4.46
C ASP A 31 -16.36 -10.53 5.48
N PRO A 32 -16.31 -9.88 6.65
CA PRO A 32 -15.36 -10.21 7.71
C PRO A 32 -15.48 -11.66 8.18
N ALA A 33 -16.69 -12.22 8.20
CA ALA A 33 -16.93 -13.57 8.66
C ALA A 33 -16.30 -14.63 7.73
N ARG A 34 -16.02 -14.25 6.48
CA ARG A 34 -15.34 -15.11 5.50
C ARG A 34 -13.81 -15.02 5.57
N VAL A 35 -13.27 -13.95 6.15
CA VAL A 35 -11.83 -13.76 6.34
C VAL A 35 -11.47 -14.17 7.77
N GLY A 36 -11.33 -15.49 7.98
CA GLY A 36 -11.03 -16.06 9.30
C GLY A 36 -9.60 -15.82 9.81
N TRP A 37 -8.76 -15.12 9.05
CA TRP A 37 -7.39 -14.81 9.41
C TRP A 37 -7.21 -13.30 9.58
N GLN A 38 -6.37 -12.91 10.54
CA GLN A 38 -5.98 -11.50 10.73
C GLN A 38 -4.54 -11.24 10.26
N ALA A 39 -3.73 -12.29 10.20
CA ALA A 39 -2.35 -12.23 9.74
C ALA A 39 -1.97 -13.51 8.98
N LEU A 40 -1.21 -13.35 7.90
CA LEU A 40 -0.57 -14.42 7.15
C LEU A 40 0.92 -14.10 7.05
N THR A 41 1.77 -15.06 7.40
CA THR A 41 3.22 -14.92 7.24
C THR A 41 3.71 -15.85 6.14
N PHE A 42 4.45 -15.27 5.20
CA PHE A 42 5.10 -15.96 4.11
C PHE A 42 6.61 -15.82 4.24
N GLU A 43 7.33 -16.90 3.94
CA GLU A 43 8.78 -16.90 3.93
C GLU A 43 9.27 -17.61 2.66
N ALA A 44 10.23 -16.99 1.99
CA ALA A 44 10.93 -17.59 0.85
C ALA A 44 12.43 -17.43 1.05
N SER A 45 13.19 -18.48 0.76
CA SER A 45 14.65 -18.45 0.85
C SER A 45 15.30 -19.10 -0.36
N LYS A 46 16.46 -18.56 -0.76
CA LYS A 46 17.33 -19.14 -1.78
C LYS A 46 18.77 -18.83 -1.42
N LEU A 47 19.57 -19.87 -1.18
CA LEU A 47 20.94 -19.77 -0.66
C LEU A 47 20.96 -18.90 0.62
N LEU A 48 21.73 -17.80 0.63
CA LEU A 48 21.87 -16.86 1.75
C LEU A 48 20.86 -15.70 1.71
N ILE A 49 19.83 -15.77 0.87
CA ILE A 49 18.82 -14.73 0.73
C ILE A 49 17.51 -15.23 1.32
N LYS A 50 16.98 -14.49 2.30
CA LYS A 50 15.67 -14.72 2.91
C LYS A 50 14.79 -13.49 2.69
N ALA A 51 13.55 -13.74 2.27
CA ALA A 51 12.48 -12.76 2.19
C ALA A 51 11.37 -13.22 3.12
N ARG A 52 10.88 -12.31 3.95
CA ARG A 52 9.74 -12.54 4.83
C ARG A 52 8.68 -11.49 4.53
N THR A 53 7.44 -11.92 4.41
CA THR A 53 6.30 -11.06 4.14
C THR A 53 5.20 -11.37 5.13
N GLU A 54 4.65 -10.35 5.75
CA GLU A 54 3.47 -10.45 6.60
C GLU A 54 2.33 -9.67 5.96
N VAL A 55 1.17 -10.32 5.80
CA VAL A 55 -0.08 -9.69 5.38
C VAL A 55 -0.98 -9.61 6.59
N ARG A 56 -1.42 -8.41 6.96
CA ARG A 56 -2.38 -8.16 8.03
C ARG A 56 -3.67 -7.60 7.46
N PHE A 57 -4.79 -8.02 8.04
CA PHE A 57 -6.12 -7.54 7.72
C PHE A 57 -6.77 -7.00 8.99
N ALA A 58 -7.33 -5.80 8.90
CA ALA A 58 -8.09 -5.19 9.98
C ALA A 58 -9.32 -4.49 9.42
N LEU A 59 -10.39 -4.45 10.22
CA LEU A 59 -11.53 -3.59 9.97
C LEU A 59 -11.49 -2.46 10.97
N LEU A 60 -11.48 -1.25 10.45
CA LEU A 60 -11.42 -0.03 11.22
C LEU A 60 -12.81 0.61 11.22
N PRO A 61 -13.27 1.17 12.34
CA PRO A 61 -14.36 2.13 12.34
C PRO A 61 -14.07 3.26 11.36
N ARG A 62 -15.10 3.73 10.67
CA ARG A 62 -14.99 4.80 9.66
C ARG A 62 -14.21 6.01 10.17
N LEU A 63 -14.50 6.48 11.38
CA LEU A 63 -13.86 7.66 11.96
C LEU A 63 -12.35 7.48 12.16
N GLU A 64 -11.93 6.29 12.61
CA GLU A 64 -10.50 5.96 12.77
C GLU A 64 -9.81 5.90 11.41
N ALA A 65 -10.45 5.28 10.41
CA ALA A 65 -9.92 5.22 9.06
C ALA A 65 -9.80 6.60 8.42
N GLU A 66 -10.83 7.44 8.53
CA GLU A 66 -10.84 8.81 7.98
C GLU A 66 -9.71 9.67 8.54
N ALA A 67 -9.32 9.48 9.80
CA ALA A 67 -8.17 10.17 10.39
C ALA A 67 -6.82 9.78 9.74
N GLU A 68 -6.73 8.61 9.10
CA GLU A 68 -5.53 8.16 8.37
C GLU A 68 -5.58 8.49 6.86
N LEU A 69 -6.74 8.90 6.33
CA LEU A 69 -6.90 9.25 4.93
C LEU A 69 -6.39 10.67 4.67
N VAL A 70 -5.59 10.83 3.61
CA VAL A 70 -5.16 12.15 3.15
C VAL A 70 -6.35 12.88 2.54
N ALA A 71 -6.52 14.14 2.93
CA ALA A 71 -7.50 15.04 2.33
C ALA A 71 -7.07 15.38 0.90
N GLU A 72 -7.99 15.21 -0.05
CA GLU A 72 -7.79 15.51 -1.48
C GLU A 72 -9.17 15.86 -2.06
N ASP A 73 -9.22 16.88 -2.92
CA ASP A 73 -10.46 17.31 -3.55
C ASP A 73 -11.04 16.22 -4.45
N GLY A 74 -12.32 15.89 -4.24
CA GLY A 74 -13.00 14.82 -4.97
C GLY A 74 -12.59 13.41 -4.54
N ALA A 75 -11.90 13.26 -3.41
CA ALA A 75 -11.55 11.96 -2.86
C ALA A 75 -12.78 11.09 -2.59
N VAL A 76 -12.63 9.80 -2.87
CA VAL A 76 -13.64 8.80 -2.50
C VAL A 76 -13.67 8.69 -0.98
N ALA A 77 -14.83 9.03 -0.41
CA ALA A 77 -15.12 8.89 1.02
C ALA A 77 -15.72 7.52 1.33
N PRO A 78 -15.45 6.91 2.49
CA PRO A 78 -16.16 5.70 2.94
C PRO A 78 -17.69 5.91 2.96
N SER A 79 -18.45 4.91 2.52
CA SER A 79 -19.92 4.92 2.46
C SER A 79 -20.49 4.14 3.63
N GLY A 80 -19.79 3.09 4.06
CA GLY A 80 -20.14 2.27 5.22
C GLY A 80 -19.58 2.78 6.55
N ALA A 81 -19.94 2.07 7.62
CA ALA A 81 -19.43 2.32 8.96
C ALA A 81 -18.01 1.77 9.20
N THR A 82 -17.49 0.95 8.28
CA THR A 82 -16.20 0.29 8.40
C THR A 82 -15.37 0.40 7.13
N VAL A 83 -14.06 0.43 7.32
CA VAL A 83 -13.05 0.42 6.27
C VAL A 83 -12.12 -0.76 6.52
N ALA A 84 -11.87 -1.54 5.48
CA ALA A 84 -10.86 -2.59 5.54
C ALA A 84 -9.47 -1.99 5.31
N ARG A 85 -8.53 -2.33 6.17
CA ARG A 85 -7.10 -2.04 6.00
C ARG A 85 -6.35 -3.34 5.78
N ILE A 86 -5.65 -3.41 4.65
CA ILE A 86 -4.72 -4.50 4.34
C ILE A 86 -3.31 -3.93 4.43
N THR A 87 -2.49 -4.50 5.30
CA THR A 87 -1.08 -4.12 5.44
C THR A 87 -0.21 -5.26 4.96
N LEU A 88 0.64 -4.99 3.98
CA LEU A 88 1.68 -5.87 3.50
C LEU A 88 3.03 -5.36 3.99
N ASP A 89 3.74 -6.11 4.82
CA ASP A 89 5.07 -5.77 5.32
C ASP A 89 6.09 -6.82 4.86
N SER A 90 6.94 -6.43 3.92
CA SER A 90 7.95 -7.32 3.33
C SER A 90 9.35 -6.86 3.68
N THR A 91 10.19 -7.80 4.09
CA THR A 91 11.59 -7.59 4.44
C THR A 91 12.48 -8.53 3.65
N MET A 92 13.53 -7.99 3.05
CA MET A 92 14.54 -8.74 2.30
C MET A 92 15.90 -8.08 2.45
N ARG A 93 16.84 -8.74 3.15
CA ARG A 93 18.15 -8.17 3.49
C ARG A 93 18.00 -6.81 4.21
N LYS A 94 18.54 -5.73 3.62
CA LYS A 94 18.51 -4.35 4.16
C LYS A 94 17.34 -3.52 3.62
N ARG A 95 16.35 -4.15 2.97
CA ARG A 95 15.20 -3.47 2.37
C ARG A 95 13.94 -3.91 3.08
N ARG A 96 13.08 -2.94 3.38
CA ARG A 96 11.71 -3.15 3.85
C ARG A 96 10.76 -2.43 2.90
N SER A 97 9.63 -3.05 2.62
CA SER A 97 8.54 -2.50 1.83
C SER A 97 7.26 -2.68 2.61
N ILE A 98 6.56 -1.60 2.93
CA ILE A 98 5.25 -1.64 3.57
C ILE A 98 4.23 -1.08 2.59
N ILE A 99 3.12 -1.77 2.38
CA ILE A 99 1.96 -1.27 1.63
C ILE A 99 0.75 -1.36 2.53
N ASP A 100 0.15 -0.22 2.86
CA ASP A 100 -1.18 -0.14 3.46
C ASP A 100 -2.19 0.18 2.36
N ALA A 101 -3.29 -0.56 2.29
CA ALA A 101 -4.42 -0.27 1.41
C ALA A 101 -5.69 -0.13 2.26
N TRP A 102 -6.42 0.97 2.06
CA TRP A 102 -7.73 1.21 2.66
C TRP A 102 -8.80 0.99 1.59
N LEU A 103 -9.75 0.12 1.89
CA LEU A 103 -10.86 -0.25 1.04
C LEU A 103 -12.16 -0.02 1.80
N ASP A 104 -13.19 0.47 1.13
CA ASP A 104 -14.53 0.46 1.72
C ASP A 104 -14.98 -0.99 1.94
N ALA A 105 -15.50 -1.32 3.12
CA ALA A 105 -15.91 -2.69 3.40
C ALA A 105 -17.19 -3.11 2.66
N GLY A 106 -18.04 -2.16 2.28
CA GLY A 106 -19.33 -2.43 1.64
C GLY A 106 -19.20 -2.88 0.19
N ASP A 107 -18.27 -2.29 -0.56
CA ASP A 107 -18.13 -2.47 -2.00
C ASP A 107 -16.68 -2.68 -2.49
N ALA A 108 -15.73 -2.81 -1.55
CA ALA A 108 -14.30 -3.01 -1.80
C ALA A 108 -13.63 -1.92 -2.65
N ARG A 109 -14.25 -0.75 -2.83
CA ARG A 109 -13.61 0.34 -3.59
C ARG A 109 -12.39 0.87 -2.87
N ALA A 110 -11.34 1.17 -3.63
CA ALA A 110 -10.11 1.69 -3.08
C ALA A 110 -10.29 3.14 -2.62
N LEU A 111 -9.87 3.42 -1.38
CA LEU A 111 -9.91 4.74 -0.78
C LEU A 111 -8.52 5.39 -0.83
N GLN A 112 -7.51 4.65 -0.39
CA GLN A 112 -6.13 5.11 -0.35
C GLN A 112 -5.17 3.92 -0.39
N GLN A 113 -3.98 4.13 -0.95
CA GLN A 113 -2.84 3.25 -0.77
C GLN A 113 -1.65 4.07 -0.25
N ARG A 114 -0.92 3.56 0.73
CA ARG A 114 0.34 4.13 1.20
C ARG A 114 1.44 3.09 1.06
N SER A 115 2.52 3.43 0.38
CA SER A 115 3.68 2.57 0.17
C SER A 115 4.92 3.21 0.77
N LEU A 116 5.61 2.50 1.65
CA LEU A 116 6.92 2.86 2.19
C LEU A 116 7.96 1.89 1.66
N GLN A 117 9.01 2.41 1.05
CA GLN A 117 10.19 1.63 0.67
C GLN A 117 11.40 2.15 1.43
N THR A 118 12.21 1.25 2.00
CA THR A 118 13.48 1.59 2.66
C THR A 118 14.67 0.94 1.96
N GLY A 119 15.88 1.41 2.26
CA GLY A 119 17.13 0.90 1.69
C GLY A 119 17.72 1.86 0.64
N HIS A 120 17.91 1.40 -0.60
CA HIS A 120 18.75 2.14 -1.57
C HIS A 120 18.10 3.42 -2.13
N LYS A 121 16.78 3.42 -2.34
CA LYS A 121 16.02 4.57 -2.84
C LYS A 121 14.75 4.69 -2.00
N PRO A 122 14.87 5.12 -0.74
CA PRO A 122 13.73 5.14 0.15
C PRO A 122 12.75 6.23 -0.27
N TYR A 123 11.47 5.92 -0.14
CA TYR A 123 10.39 6.88 -0.37
C TYR A 123 9.13 6.42 0.35
N GLN A 124 8.23 7.36 0.59
CA GLN A 124 6.86 7.11 0.99
C GLN A 124 5.97 7.70 -0.08
N ARG A 125 5.06 6.92 -0.61
CA ARG A 125 4.07 7.35 -1.59
C ARG A 125 2.69 7.12 -1.02
N THR A 126 1.80 8.09 -1.17
CA THR A 126 0.38 7.96 -0.88
C THR A 126 -0.39 8.23 -2.16
N ASP A 127 -1.19 7.28 -2.57
CA ASP A 127 -2.10 7.35 -3.71
C ASP A 127 -3.53 7.45 -3.12
N ARG A 128 -4.18 8.61 -3.28
CA ARG A 128 -5.55 8.89 -2.82
C ARG A 128 -6.49 8.81 -4.00
N PHE A 129 -7.47 7.92 -3.93
CA PHE A 129 -8.39 7.68 -5.04
C PHE A 129 -9.53 8.70 -5.03
N THR A 130 -9.88 9.17 -6.23
CA THR A 130 -10.95 10.13 -6.50
C THR A 130 -11.88 9.55 -7.57
N ALA A 131 -13.02 10.21 -7.82
CA ALA A 131 -13.88 9.82 -8.95
C ALA A 131 -13.22 10.05 -10.33
N GLY A 132 -12.24 10.95 -10.42
CA GLY A 132 -11.59 11.36 -11.67
C GLY A 132 -10.12 10.95 -11.79
N GLY A 133 -9.70 9.91 -11.06
CA GLY A 133 -8.33 9.40 -11.07
C GLY A 133 -7.70 9.32 -9.69
N VAL A 134 -6.38 9.53 -9.61
CA VAL A 134 -5.58 9.33 -8.39
C VAL A 134 -4.72 10.55 -8.08
N GLY A 135 -4.91 11.13 -6.89
CA GLY A 135 -3.99 12.09 -6.30
C GLY A 135 -2.79 11.37 -5.70
N ARG A 136 -1.57 11.77 -6.07
CA ARG A 136 -0.32 11.12 -5.63
C ARG A 136 0.55 12.11 -4.89
N HIS A 137 0.90 11.76 -3.66
CA HIS A 137 1.87 12.47 -2.83
C HIS A 137 3.07 11.58 -2.55
N ARG A 138 4.28 12.11 -2.68
CA ARG A 138 5.52 11.39 -2.44
C ARG A 138 6.45 12.20 -1.56
N LEU A 139 7.01 11.51 -0.56
CA LEU A 139 8.09 11.98 0.29
C LEU A 139 9.34 11.15 0.00
N GLU A 140 10.49 11.80 -0.07
CA GLU A 140 11.79 11.14 -0.19
C GLU A 140 12.85 11.98 0.54
N PRO A 141 13.94 11.36 1.02
CA PRO A 141 15.04 12.12 1.58
C PRO A 141 15.76 12.90 0.48
N ARG A 142 16.31 14.06 0.85
CA ARG A 142 17.16 14.88 -0.01
C ARG A 142 18.53 14.26 -0.19
N ASP A 143 19.06 13.64 0.84
CA ASP A 143 20.43 13.12 0.90
C ASP A 143 20.55 11.84 1.75
N GLU A 144 21.77 11.29 1.81
CA GLU A 144 22.05 10.06 2.56
C GLU A 144 21.82 10.22 4.09
N PRO A 145 22.25 11.30 4.76
CA PRO A 145 21.90 11.53 6.15
C PRO A 145 20.40 11.46 6.42
N GLU A 146 19.60 12.16 5.63
CA GLU A 146 18.14 12.17 5.76
C GLU A 146 17.52 10.81 5.45
N SER A 147 18.14 10.01 4.58
CA SER A 147 17.70 8.64 4.26
C SER A 147 17.76 7.66 5.43
N LYS A 148 18.55 7.96 6.47
CA LYS A 148 18.66 7.19 7.71
C LYS A 148 17.56 7.57 8.71
N LEU A 149 16.86 8.68 8.48
CA LEU A 149 15.70 9.12 9.26
C LEU A 149 14.41 8.49 8.73
N GLY A 150 13.36 8.56 9.54
CA GLY A 150 12.02 8.12 9.13
C GLY A 150 11.31 9.11 8.20
N PRO A 151 10.23 8.68 7.50
CA PRO A 151 9.50 9.51 6.54
C PRO A 151 8.99 10.85 7.07
N GLY A 152 8.72 10.95 8.38
CA GLY A 152 8.29 12.19 9.03
C GLY A 152 9.36 13.29 9.04
N ALA A 153 10.63 12.93 8.86
CA ALA A 153 11.74 13.87 8.82
C ALA A 153 12.20 14.19 7.38
N TRP A 154 11.61 13.58 6.36
CA TRP A 154 12.01 13.78 4.96
C TRP A 154 11.48 15.09 4.38
N SER A 155 12.33 15.77 3.63
CA SER A 155 12.13 17.16 3.19
C SER A 155 11.72 17.30 1.73
N VAL A 156 12.00 16.33 0.86
CA VAL A 156 11.60 16.40 -0.55
C VAL A 156 10.16 15.90 -0.69
N ARG A 157 9.28 16.80 -1.19
CA ARG A 157 7.86 16.52 -1.41
C ARG A 157 7.53 16.67 -2.88
N LYS A 158 6.78 15.71 -3.42
CA LYS A 158 6.27 15.73 -4.80
C LYS A 158 4.79 15.40 -4.78
N SER A 159 3.99 16.18 -5.49
CA SER A 159 2.55 15.93 -5.65
C SER A 159 2.20 15.93 -7.14
N GLY A 160 1.21 15.14 -7.52
CA GLY A 160 0.68 15.12 -8.88
C GLY A 160 -0.65 14.37 -8.95
N ARG A 161 -1.37 14.53 -10.06
CA ARG A 161 -2.63 13.83 -10.32
C ARG A 161 -2.46 12.97 -11.57
N GLN A 162 -2.98 11.74 -11.53
CA GLN A 162 -3.13 10.88 -12.70
C GLN A 162 -4.61 10.71 -12.99
N PRO A 163 -5.05 10.80 -14.26
CA PRO A 163 -6.42 10.48 -14.63
C PRO A 163 -6.74 9.00 -14.39
#